data_AF-A0AAV6Z5P1-F1
#
_entry.id   AF-A0AAV6Z5P1-F1
#
_cell.length_a   1.000
_cell.length_b   1.000
_cell.length_c   1.000
_cell.angle_alpha   90.00
_cell.angle_beta   90.00
_cell.angle_gamma   90.00
#
_symmetry.space_group_name_H-M   'P 1'
#
loop_
_entity.id
_entity.type
_entity.pdbx_description
1 polymer ?
#
loop_
_entity_poly.entity_id
_entity_poly.type
_entity_poly.pdbx_seq_one_letter_code
_entity_poly.pdbx_strand_id
1 'polypeptide(L)'
;GAFFIPYLIFLFTCGIPVFFLETALGQYTSQGGVTSWRKICPIFEGIGYSSQVIVILLNFYYIIVLAWAFFYLFNSFTSDLPWASCNHSWNTESCIDFHRSNSSYNMTLNGTSSVIEFWERRVLSISD
;
A
#
# COMPACT_ATOMS: atom_id res chain seq x y z
N GLY A 1 -17.28 -14.12 -8.63
CA GLY A 1 -16.98 -12.74 -8.24
C GLY A 1 -17.67 -11.77 -9.18
N ALA A 2 -18.73 -11.12 -8.72
CA ALA A 2 -19.50 -10.19 -9.56
C ALA A 2 -18.75 -8.89 -9.88
N PHE A 3 -17.75 -8.50 -9.07
CA PHE A 3 -16.91 -7.30 -9.26
C PHE A 3 -16.15 -7.27 -10.60
N PHE A 4 -15.83 -8.42 -11.18
CA PHE A 4 -15.12 -8.48 -12.46
C PHE A 4 -15.92 -7.87 -13.61
N ILE A 5 -17.25 -7.97 -13.57
CA ILE A 5 -18.12 -7.45 -14.62
C ILE A 5 -18.01 -5.92 -14.73
N PRO A 6 -18.27 -5.12 -13.67
CA PRO A 6 -18.08 -3.68 -13.73
C PRO A 6 -16.61 -3.28 -13.94
N TYR A 7 -15.64 -4.03 -13.36
CA TYR A 7 -14.22 -3.75 -13.56
C TYR A 7 -13.84 -3.77 -15.06
N LEU A 8 -14.24 -4.81 -15.78
CA LEU A 8 -13.93 -4.94 -17.21
C LEU A 8 -14.62 -3.84 -18.03
N ILE A 9 -15.88 -3.49 -17.71
CA ILE A 9 -16.58 -2.39 -18.38
C ILE A 9 -15.77 -1.09 -18.22
N PHE A 10 -15.45 -0.67 -16.99
CA PHE A 10 -14.69 0.57 -16.75
C PHE A 10 -13.27 0.53 -17.34
N LEU A 11 -12.63 -0.64 -17.36
CA LEU A 11 -11.32 -0.80 -17.98
C LEU A 11 -11.37 -0.47 -19.48
N PHE A 12 -12.32 -1.03 -20.21
CA PHE A 12 -12.42 -0.79 -21.66
C PHE A 12 -13.03 0.57 -22.00
N THR A 13 -13.98 1.08 -21.22
CA THR A 13 -14.65 2.35 -21.53
C THR A 13 -13.92 3.59 -21.01
N CYS A 14 -13.12 3.46 -19.95
CA CYS A 14 -12.46 4.60 -19.31
C CYS A 14 -10.95 4.40 -19.17
N GLY A 15 -10.51 3.27 -18.62
CA GLY A 15 -9.09 3.02 -18.35
C GLY A 15 -8.20 3.06 -19.60
N ILE A 16 -8.52 2.22 -20.59
CA ILE A 16 -7.76 2.14 -21.84
C ILE A 16 -7.81 3.45 -22.63
N PRO A 17 -8.99 4.09 -22.84
CA PRO A 17 -9.04 5.38 -23.54
C PRO A 17 -8.23 6.49 -22.87
N VAL A 18 -8.26 6.61 -21.53
CA VAL A 18 -7.51 7.64 -20.80
C VAL A 18 -6.00 7.38 -20.87
N PHE A 19 -5.57 6.12 -20.70
CA PHE A 19 -4.16 5.74 -20.84
C PHE A 19 -3.63 6.03 -22.25
N PHE A 20 -4.41 5.68 -23.27
CA PHE A 20 -4.06 5.98 -24.66
C PHE A 20 -3.99 7.48 -24.92
N LEU A 21 -4.96 8.25 -24.42
CA LEU A 21 -4.97 9.71 -24.53
C LEU A 21 -3.68 10.30 -23.93
N GLU A 22 -3.32 9.95 -22.71
CA GLU A 22 -2.13 10.47 -22.02
C GLU A 22 -0.84 10.11 -22.76
N THR A 23 -0.72 8.86 -23.20
CA THR A 23 0.45 8.38 -23.95
C THR A 23 0.59 9.10 -25.29
N ALA A 24 -0.50 9.21 -26.06
CA ALA A 24 -0.51 9.91 -27.34
C ALA A 24 -0.22 11.41 -27.16
N LEU A 25 -0.74 12.04 -26.10
CA LEU A 25 -0.46 13.43 -25.74
C LEU A 25 1.02 13.66 -25.49
N GLY A 26 1.64 12.78 -24.68
CA GLY A 26 3.06 12.83 -24.36
C GLY A 26 3.94 12.64 -25.60
N GLN A 27 3.60 11.67 -26.45
CA GLN A 27 4.31 11.42 -27.71
C GLN A 27 4.17 12.57 -28.72
N TYR A 28 2.98 13.16 -28.84
CA TYR A 28 2.73 14.26 -29.77
C TYR A 28 3.42 15.57 -29.34
N THR A 29 3.39 15.87 -28.05
CA THR A 29 3.92 17.15 -27.53
C THR A 29 5.41 17.08 -27.15
N SER A 30 5.94 15.87 -26.93
CA SER A 30 7.30 15.59 -26.42
C SER A 30 7.65 16.42 -25.19
N GLN A 31 6.67 16.59 -24.31
CA GLN A 31 6.71 17.47 -23.14
C GLN A 31 6.11 16.78 -21.91
N GLY A 32 6.35 17.37 -20.73
CA GLY A 32 5.77 16.89 -19.48
C GLY A 32 4.30 17.33 -19.33
N GLY A 33 3.55 16.70 -18.44
CA GLY A 33 2.09 16.90 -18.32
C GLY A 33 1.63 18.36 -18.28
N VAL A 34 2.27 19.22 -17.50
CA VAL A 34 1.93 20.67 -17.42
C VAL A 34 2.13 21.37 -18.76
N THR A 35 3.29 21.18 -19.38
CA THR A 35 3.65 21.86 -20.63
C THR A 35 2.90 21.30 -21.83
N SER A 36 2.58 20.00 -21.83
CA SER A 36 1.68 19.37 -22.81
C SER A 36 0.29 20.00 -22.81
N TRP A 37 -0.33 20.18 -21.63
CA TRP A 37 -1.64 20.85 -21.53
C TRP A 37 -1.58 22.31 -21.96
N ARG A 38 -0.52 23.04 -21.57
CA ARG A 38 -0.32 24.43 -22.00
C ARG A 38 -0.21 24.59 -23.51
N LYS A 39 0.45 23.66 -24.20
CA LYS A 39 0.57 23.66 -25.67
C LYS A 39 -0.74 23.38 -26.39
N ILE A 40 -1.59 22.52 -25.82
CA ILE A 40 -2.83 22.08 -26.48
C ILE A 40 -3.98 23.03 -26.15
N CYS A 41 -4.18 23.33 -24.88
CA CYS A 41 -5.19 24.26 -24.44
C CYS A 41 -4.77 24.91 -23.10
N PRO A 42 -4.31 26.18 -23.10
CA PRO A 42 -3.78 26.83 -21.90
C PRO A 42 -4.80 26.95 -20.76
N ILE A 43 -6.11 26.93 -21.06
CA ILE A 43 -7.15 26.91 -20.01
C ILE A 43 -7.10 25.64 -19.14
N PHE A 44 -6.59 24.53 -19.69
CA PHE A 44 -6.45 23.25 -19.01
C PHE A 44 -5.07 23.03 -18.38
N GLU A 45 -4.21 24.07 -18.33
CA GLU A 45 -2.90 23.99 -17.67
C GLU A 45 -3.03 23.56 -16.19
N GLY A 46 -4.13 23.92 -15.53
CA GLY A 46 -4.44 23.51 -14.15
C GLY A 46 -4.53 21.99 -13.96
N ILE A 47 -4.88 21.21 -14.99
CA ILE A 47 -4.91 19.73 -14.94
C ILE A 47 -3.49 19.19 -14.71
N GLY A 48 -2.50 19.78 -15.39
CA GLY A 48 -1.10 19.39 -15.24
C GLY A 48 -0.57 19.66 -13.83
N TYR A 49 -0.84 20.84 -13.27
CA TYR A 49 -0.42 21.17 -11.90
C TYR A 49 -1.11 20.28 -10.87
N SER A 50 -2.42 20.05 -11.03
CA SER A 50 -3.19 19.17 -10.14
C SER A 50 -2.65 17.75 -10.15
N SER A 51 -2.34 17.21 -11.34
CA SER A 51 -1.71 15.88 -11.48
C SER A 51 -0.37 15.82 -10.75
N GLN A 52 0.47 16.85 -10.86
CA GLN A 52 1.75 16.88 -10.15
C GLN A 52 1.61 16.93 -8.63
N VAL A 53 0.66 17.72 -8.11
CA VAL A 53 0.39 17.75 -6.66
C VAL A 53 -0.07 16.38 -6.18
N ILE A 54 -0.96 15.71 -6.91
CA ILE A 54 -1.42 14.35 -6.59
C ILE A 54 -0.24 13.38 -6.57
N VAL A 55 0.64 13.41 -7.57
CA VAL A 55 1.82 12.54 -7.65
C VAL A 55 2.77 12.78 -6.47
N ILE A 56 2.99 14.02 -6.07
CA ILE A 56 3.83 14.35 -4.90
C ILE A 56 3.24 13.76 -3.61
N LEU A 57 1.94 13.94 -3.39
CA LEU A 57 1.25 13.39 -2.21
C LEU A 57 1.30 11.86 -2.20
N LEU A 58 1.09 11.21 -3.36
CA LEU A 58 1.23 9.76 -3.50
C LEU A 58 2.65 9.29 -3.20
N ASN A 59 3.68 9.99 -3.68
CA ASN A 59 5.07 9.62 -3.39
C ASN A 59 5.37 9.60 -1.88
N PHE A 60 4.92 10.61 -1.13
CA PHE A 60 5.11 10.62 0.33
C PHE A 60 4.45 9.42 1.01
N TYR A 61 3.21 9.09 0.64
CA TYR A 61 2.51 7.92 1.17
C TYR A 61 3.20 6.60 0.78
N TYR A 62 3.59 6.44 -0.50
CA TYR A 62 4.17 5.20 -1.00
C TYR A 62 5.57 4.92 -0.44
N ILE A 63 6.39 5.94 -0.17
CA ILE A 63 7.71 5.75 0.45
C ILE A 63 7.58 5.08 1.82
N ILE A 64 6.55 5.42 2.61
CA ILE A 64 6.29 4.81 3.92
C ILE A 64 5.92 3.33 3.77
N VAL A 65 5.02 3.00 2.83
CA VAL A 65 4.64 1.60 2.55
C VAL A 65 5.83 0.77 2.11
N LEU A 66 6.68 1.33 1.23
CA LEU A 66 7.92 0.69 0.81
C LEU A 66 8.89 0.50 1.98
N ALA A 67 9.01 1.48 2.88
CA ALA A 67 9.85 1.34 4.07
C ALA A 67 9.40 0.18 4.96
N TRP A 68 8.09 0.01 5.18
CA TRP A 68 7.56 -1.16 5.87
C TRP A 68 7.90 -2.45 5.13
N ALA A 69 7.67 -2.52 3.82
CA ALA A 69 7.99 -3.71 3.02
C ALA A 69 9.48 -4.07 3.09
N PHE A 70 10.39 -3.08 3.00
CA PHE A 70 11.83 -3.28 3.16
C PHE A 70 12.19 -3.75 4.57
N PHE A 71 11.56 -3.19 5.61
CA PHE A 71 11.76 -3.64 6.98
C PHE A 71 11.37 -5.12 7.15
N TYR A 72 10.21 -5.55 6.63
CA TYR A 72 9.80 -6.95 6.63
C TYR A 72 10.73 -7.84 5.80
N LEU A 73 11.22 -7.35 4.67
CA LEU A 73 12.17 -8.08 3.82
C LEU A 73 13.46 -8.39 4.59
N PHE A 74 14.07 -7.40 5.25
CA PHE A 74 15.29 -7.65 6.02
C PHE A 74 15.06 -8.57 7.23
N ASN A 75 13.93 -8.44 7.91
CA ASN A 75 13.56 -9.33 9.01
C ASN A 75 13.26 -10.77 8.53
N SER A 76 12.95 -10.97 7.25
CA SER A 76 12.70 -12.30 6.67
C SER A 76 13.98 -13.12 6.45
N PHE A 77 15.17 -12.52 6.55
CA PHE A 77 16.45 -13.24 6.44
C PHE A 77 16.92 -13.87 7.76
N THR A 78 16.06 -13.90 8.79
CA THR A 78 16.33 -14.56 10.08
C THR A 78 15.74 -15.98 10.07
N SER A 79 16.39 -16.93 10.76
CA SER A 79 15.91 -18.32 10.85
C SER A 79 14.53 -18.44 11.51
N ASP A 80 14.32 -17.69 12.59
CA ASP A 80 13.01 -17.54 13.24
C ASP A 80 12.40 -16.20 12.85
N LEU A 81 11.21 -16.21 12.25
CA LEU A 81 10.54 -14.99 11.81
C LEU A 81 10.01 -14.23 13.04
N PRO A 82 10.23 -12.91 13.14
CA PRO A 82 9.90 -12.15 14.34
C PRO A 82 8.38 -11.98 14.58
N TRP A 83 7.55 -12.25 13.58
CA TRP A 83 6.08 -12.29 13.71
C TRP A 83 5.52 -13.72 13.87
N ALA A 84 6.36 -14.76 13.90
CA ALA A 84 5.90 -16.14 14.01
C ALA A 84 5.63 -16.59 15.47
N SER A 85 6.19 -15.90 16.46
CA SER A 85 6.03 -16.26 17.88
C SER A 85 5.85 -15.04 18.79
N CYS A 86 5.25 -15.27 19.95
CA CYS A 86 5.00 -14.26 20.98
C CYS A 86 6.18 -14.02 21.95
N ASN A 87 7.36 -14.57 21.66
CA ASN A 87 8.50 -14.55 22.58
C ASN A 87 9.45 -13.36 22.33
N HIS A 88 8.90 -12.16 22.19
CA HIS A 88 9.68 -10.95 21.94
C HIS A 88 9.32 -9.82 22.90
N SER A 89 10.24 -8.86 23.07
CA SER A 89 10.07 -7.76 24.03
C SER A 89 8.93 -6.78 23.70
N TRP A 90 8.45 -6.80 22.45
CA TRP A 90 7.31 -5.99 22.02
C TRP A 90 5.97 -6.72 22.18
N ASN A 91 5.96 -7.98 22.60
CA ASN A 91 4.72 -8.73 22.76
C ASN A 91 4.05 -8.48 24.11
N THR A 92 2.72 -8.50 24.12
CA THR A 92 1.89 -8.41 25.34
C THR A 92 1.49 -9.77 25.87
N GLU A 93 1.02 -9.82 27.12
CA GLU A 93 0.49 -11.05 27.75
C GLU A 93 -0.73 -11.62 27.02
N SER A 94 -1.41 -10.81 26.21
CA SER A 94 -2.53 -11.20 25.36
C SER A 94 -2.13 -11.87 24.04
N CYS A 95 -0.84 -12.02 23.75
CA CYS A 95 -0.35 -12.58 22.49
C CYS A 95 -0.64 -14.08 22.38
N ILE A 96 -1.26 -14.49 21.27
CA ILE A 96 -1.56 -15.88 20.95
C ILE A 96 -0.66 -16.37 19.80
N ASP A 97 0.06 -17.46 20.06
CA ASP A 97 0.84 -18.21 19.07
C ASP A 97 0.05 -19.44 18.58
N PHE A 98 -0.40 -19.38 17.32
CA PHE A 98 -1.19 -20.44 16.69
C PHE A 98 -0.39 -21.71 16.37
N HIS A 99 0.94 -21.63 16.29
CA HIS A 99 1.77 -22.73 15.81
C HIS A 99 2.19 -23.68 16.94
N ARG A 100 2.03 -23.27 18.20
CA ARG A 100 2.51 -23.99 19.38
C ARG A 100 1.43 -24.74 20.17
N SER A 101 0.14 -24.54 19.90
CA SER A 101 -0.92 -25.08 20.77
C SER A 101 -1.59 -26.33 20.20
N ASN A 102 -1.12 -27.50 20.62
CA ASN A 102 -1.89 -28.76 20.63
C ASN A 102 -2.91 -28.81 21.80
N SER A 103 -3.13 -27.67 22.47
CA SER A 103 -4.05 -27.50 23.59
C SER A 103 -5.16 -26.55 23.17
N SER A 104 -6.38 -27.04 23.27
CA SER A 104 -7.62 -26.27 23.17
C SER A 104 -7.65 -25.20 24.27
N TYR A 105 -7.03 -24.06 24.00
CA TYR A 105 -7.25 -22.85 24.77
C TYR A 105 -8.72 -22.46 24.59
N ASN A 106 -9.44 -22.28 25.70
CA ASN A 106 -10.63 -21.44 25.70
C ASN A 106 -10.16 -20.09 25.15
N MET A 107 -10.51 -19.79 23.90
CA MET A 107 -10.10 -18.57 23.22
C MET A 107 -10.48 -17.41 24.13
N THR A 108 -9.48 -16.81 24.79
CA THR A 108 -9.69 -15.60 25.55
C THR A 108 -10.20 -14.58 24.55
N LEU A 109 -11.42 -14.07 24.79
CA LEU A 109 -12.15 -13.18 23.88
C LEU A 109 -11.37 -11.91 23.47
N ASN A 110 -10.22 -11.62 24.11
CA ASN A 110 -9.40 -10.43 23.94
C ASN A 110 -7.94 -10.73 23.51
N GLY A 111 -7.61 -11.92 22.98
CA GLY A 111 -6.26 -12.23 22.53
C GLY A 111 -5.90 -11.68 21.15
N THR A 112 -4.66 -11.22 20.98
CA THR A 112 -4.09 -10.66 19.73
C THR A 112 -3.09 -11.63 19.10
N SER A 113 -2.99 -11.68 17.77
CA SER A 113 -2.01 -12.57 17.11
C SER A 113 -0.59 -11.98 17.15
N SER A 114 0.43 -12.84 17.14
CA SER A 114 1.84 -12.43 17.03
C SER A 114 2.12 -11.51 15.83
N VAL A 115 1.38 -11.68 14.73
CA VAL A 115 1.49 -10.86 13.52
C VAL A 115 0.93 -9.46 13.73
N ILE A 116 -0.23 -9.34 14.39
CA ILE A 116 -0.85 -8.05 14.70
C ILE A 116 0.04 -7.28 15.68
N GLU A 117 0.54 -7.93 16.73
CA GLU A 117 1.41 -7.26 17.69
C GLU A 117 2.75 -6.83 17.07
N PHE A 118 3.33 -7.64 16.18
CA PHE A 118 4.51 -7.22 15.44
C PHE A 118 4.22 -5.98 14.57
N TRP A 119 3.08 -5.95 13.89
CA TRP A 119 2.68 -4.79 13.08
C TRP A 119 2.46 -3.54 13.95
N GLU A 120 1.62 -3.61 14.97
CA GLU A 120 1.21 -2.45 15.75
C GLU A 120 2.31 -1.93 16.68
N ARG A 121 2.98 -2.84 17.42
CA ARG A 121 3.93 -2.46 18.47
C ARG A 121 5.36 -2.33 17.98
N ARG A 122 5.76 -3.11 16.97
CA ARG A 122 7.15 -3.11 16.48
C ARG A 122 7.33 -2.33 15.17
N VAL A 123 6.43 -2.46 14.20
CA VAL A 123 6.56 -1.77 12.90
C VAL A 123 6.02 -0.35 12.98
N LEU A 124 4.77 -0.19 13.46
CA LEU A 124 4.12 1.11 13.58
C LEU A 124 4.50 1.85 14.87
N SER A 125 4.90 1.11 15.91
CA SER A 125 5.18 1.66 17.24
C SER A 125 4.02 2.52 17.76
N ILE A 126 2.79 2.09 17.51
CA ILE A 126 1.60 2.73 18.05
C ILE A 126 1.56 2.41 19.55
N SER A 127 1.61 3.45 20.38
CA SER A 127 1.39 3.34 21.81
C SER A 127 -0.08 3.05 22.10
N ASP A 128 -0.35 2.21 23.08
CA ASP A 128 -1.68 2.12 23.71
C ASP A 128 -2.01 3.38 24.51
#